data_AF-A0A839XY75-F1
#
_entry.id   AF-A0A839XY75-F1
#
_cell.length_a   1.000
_cell.length_b   1.000
_cell.length_c   1.000
_cell.angle_alpha   90.00
_cell.angle_beta   90.00
_cell.angle_gamma   90.00
#
_symmetry.space_group_name_H-M   'P 1'
#
loop_
_entity.id
_entity.type
_entity.pdbx_description
1 polymer ?
#
loop_
_entity_poly.entity_id
_entity_poly.type
_entity_poly.pdbx_seq_one_letter_code
_entity_poly.pdbx_strand_id
1 'polypeptide(L)'
;MTKLNPSAENGAADPPRPAEGPPPVDTKRARKTTAAACIGIFAELYDNGIFGFMAATLAVVFFPDSEYAIVFVFLGYAISFFLRPLGAVVCGYLGDRIGRQRTLAFVILLISAA
;
A
#
# COMPACT_ATOMS: atom_id res chain seq x y z
N MET A 1 -12.43 17.80 66.01
CA MET A 1 -13.03 16.77 65.13
C MET A 1 -12.02 16.44 64.03
N THR A 2 -11.28 15.38 64.32
CA THR A 2 -10.15 14.82 63.59
C THR A 2 -10.67 13.93 62.45
N LYS A 3 -10.22 14.19 61.23
CA LYS A 3 -10.12 13.17 60.18
C LYS A 3 -8.69 13.19 59.66
N LEU A 4 -7.79 12.63 60.46
CA LEU A 4 -6.52 12.09 59.96
C LEU A 4 -6.91 10.96 59.00
N ASN A 5 -6.56 11.12 57.73
CA ASN A 5 -6.68 10.11 56.71
C ASN A 5 -5.61 9.02 56.96
N PRO A 6 -5.97 7.78 57.35
CA PRO A 6 -4.99 6.76 57.73
C PRO A 6 -4.62 5.84 56.56
N SER A 7 -4.44 6.37 55.36
CA SER A 7 -4.04 5.55 54.19
C SER A 7 -2.75 6.01 53.52
N ALA A 8 -1.91 6.72 54.26
CA ALA A 8 -0.51 6.92 53.91
C ALA A 8 0.37 5.79 54.48
N GLU A 9 0.03 4.53 54.20
CA GLU A 9 0.93 3.38 54.38
C GLU A 9 0.44 2.21 53.52
N ASN A 10 0.89 2.19 52.27
CA ASN A 10 1.41 0.97 51.66
C ASN A 10 2.13 1.38 50.38
N GLY A 11 3.44 1.61 50.50
CA GLY A 11 4.38 1.68 49.38
C GLY A 11 4.55 0.33 48.69
N ALA A 12 3.46 -0.37 48.39
CA ALA A 12 3.46 -1.45 47.44
C ALA A 12 3.42 -0.78 46.06
N ALA A 13 4.59 -0.57 45.47
CA ALA A 13 4.68 -0.37 44.04
C ALA A 13 3.81 -1.44 43.37
N ASP A 14 2.84 -0.99 42.56
CA ASP A 14 2.06 -1.88 41.70
C ASP A 14 3.06 -2.84 41.04
N PRO A 15 2.95 -4.17 41.23
CA PRO A 15 3.91 -5.08 40.66
C PRO A 15 3.99 -4.79 39.16
N PRO A 16 5.21 -4.73 38.57
CA PRO A 16 5.35 -4.46 37.15
C PRO A 16 4.45 -5.46 36.42
N ARG A 17 3.42 -4.95 35.73
CA ARG A 17 2.51 -5.80 34.96
C ARG A 17 3.38 -6.76 34.15
N PRO A 18 3.13 -8.08 34.20
CA PRO A 18 3.86 -9.02 33.36
C PRO A 18 3.83 -8.43 31.96
N ALA A 19 4.99 -8.21 31.35
CA ALA A 19 5.06 -7.67 30.01
C ALA A 19 4.16 -8.54 29.14
N GLU A 20 2.98 -8.02 28.80
CA GLU A 20 2.00 -8.73 28.00
C GLU A 20 2.72 -9.00 26.69
N GLY A 21 3.08 -10.26 26.47
CA GLY A 21 3.79 -10.66 25.26
C GLY A 21 3.00 -10.20 24.05
N PRO A 22 3.65 -10.01 22.88
CA PRO A 22 2.96 -9.57 21.68
C PRO A 22 1.68 -10.40 21.47
N PRO A 23 0.53 -9.76 21.19
CA PRO A 23 -0.73 -10.48 21.03
C PRO A 23 -0.56 -11.63 20.03
N PRO A 24 -1.22 -12.78 20.24
CA PRO A 24 -1.08 -13.93 19.36
C PRO A 24 -1.36 -13.55 17.90
N VAL A 25 -0.36 -13.70 17.03
CA VAL A 25 -0.52 -13.40 15.60
C VAL A 25 -1.37 -14.51 14.98
N ASP A 26 -2.54 -14.15 14.45
CA ASP A 26 -3.34 -15.06 13.64
C ASP A 26 -2.61 -15.35 12.33
N THR A 27 -1.86 -16.46 12.32
CA THR A 27 -1.03 -16.92 11.19
C THR A 27 -1.85 -17.13 9.90
N LYS A 28 -3.14 -17.50 10.02
CA LYS A 28 -4.03 -17.71 8.89
C LYS A 28 -4.41 -16.37 8.25
N ARG A 29 -4.73 -15.37 9.07
CA ARG A 29 -5.01 -14.00 8.62
C ARG A 29 -3.76 -13.31 8.06
N ALA A 30 -2.60 -13.53 8.69
CA ALA A 30 -1.32 -13.04 8.21
C ALA A 30 -0.99 -13.59 6.82
N ARG A 31 -1.06 -14.92 6.62
CA ARG A 31 -0.85 -15.56 5.30
C ARG A 31 -1.79 -15.03 4.22
N LYS A 32 -3.07 -14.84 4.54
CA LYS A 32 -4.04 -14.26 3.59
C LYS A 32 -3.67 -12.83 3.20
N THR A 33 -3.22 -12.04 4.16
CA THR A 33 -2.82 -10.64 3.92
C THR A 33 -1.53 -10.56 3.10
N THR A 34 -0.54 -11.40 3.41
CA THR A 34 0.71 -11.50 2.64
C THR A 34 0.43 -11.96 1.21
N ALA A 35 -0.41 -12.98 1.02
CA ALA A 35 -0.77 -13.45 -0.31
C ALA A 35 -1.46 -12.35 -1.13
N ALA A 36 -2.37 -11.57 -0.53
CA ALA A 36 -3.00 -10.43 -1.19
C ALA A 36 -1.97 -9.34 -1.56
N ALA A 37 -0.99 -9.07 -0.70
CA ALA A 37 0.10 -8.15 -0.99
C ALA A 37 0.99 -8.66 -2.15
N CYS A 38 1.34 -9.95 -2.15
CA CYS A 38 2.11 -10.60 -3.21
C CYS A 38 1.42 -10.52 -4.57
N ILE A 39 0.09 -10.70 -4.62
CA ILE A 39 -0.68 -10.57 -5.87
C ILE A 39 -0.65 -9.12 -6.37
N GLY A 40 -0.79 -8.15 -5.45
CA GLY A 40 -0.72 -6.73 -5.79
C GLY A 40 0.63 -6.33 -6.39
N ILE A 41 1.73 -6.71 -5.73
CA ILE A 41 3.07 -6.41 -6.25
C ILE A 41 3.37 -7.15 -7.56
N PHE A 42 2.88 -8.38 -7.72
CA PHE A 42 3.01 -9.10 -8.98
C PHE A 42 2.27 -8.41 -10.12
N ALA A 43 1.04 -7.95 -9.90
CA ALA A 43 0.26 -7.25 -10.90
C ALA A 43 0.95 -5.94 -11.34
N GLU A 44 1.51 -5.19 -10.38
CA GLU A 44 2.29 -3.98 -10.68
C GLU A 44 3.54 -4.28 -11.51
N LEU A 45 4.28 -5.34 -11.16
CA LEU A 45 5.46 -5.78 -11.92
C LEU A 45 5.10 -6.31 -13.31
N TYR A 46 3.98 -7.01 -13.43
CA TYR A 46 3.50 -7.55 -14.70
C TYR A 46 3.19 -6.42 -15.70
N ASP A 47 2.43 -5.42 -15.28
CA ASP A 47 2.07 -4.29 -16.13
C ASP A 47 3.29 -3.45 -16.55
N ASN A 48 4.22 -3.22 -15.61
CA ASN A 48 5.50 -2.57 -15.92
C ASN A 48 6.38 -3.39 -16.87
N GLY A 49 6.45 -4.70 -16.66
CA GLY A 49 7.24 -5.61 -17.48
C GLY A 49 6.71 -5.67 -18.91
N ILE A 50 5.40 -5.78 -19.09
CA ILE A 50 4.79 -5.85 -20.41
C ILE A 50 4.90 -4.52 -21.17
N PHE A 51 4.81 -3.39 -20.46
CA PHE A 51 5.10 -2.09 -21.07
C PHE A 51 6.53 -2.03 -21.60
N GLY A 52 7.52 -2.44 -20.80
CA GLY A 52 8.92 -2.51 -21.23
C GLY A 52 9.13 -3.42 -22.44
N PHE A 53 8.44 -4.57 -22.47
CA PHE A 53 8.45 -5.49 -23.62
C PHE A 53 7.86 -4.84 -24.89
N MET A 54 6.77 -4.08 -24.74
CA MET A 54 6.11 -3.40 -25.85
C MET A 54 6.76 -2.08 -26.25
N ALA A 55 7.75 -1.57 -25.50
CA ALA A 55 8.30 -0.24 -25.71
C ALA A 55 8.84 -0.01 -27.13
N ALA A 56 9.51 -1.01 -27.73
CA ALA A 56 10.00 -0.93 -29.10
C ALA A 56 8.85 -0.84 -30.13
N THR A 57 7.79 -1.62 -29.94
CA THR A 57 6.59 -1.58 -30.78
C THR A 57 5.88 -0.23 -30.65
N LEU A 58 5.73 0.28 -29.42
CA LEU A 58 5.13 1.60 -29.16
C LEU A 58 5.93 2.72 -29.83
N ALA A 59 7.26 2.63 -29.82
CA ALA A 59 8.11 3.64 -30.45
C ALA A 59 7.86 3.73 -31.97
N VAL A 60 7.76 2.59 -32.65
CA VAL A 60 7.50 2.55 -34.11
C VAL A 60 6.07 2.99 -34.43
N VAL A 61 5.09 2.62 -33.61
CA VAL A 61 3.67 2.94 -33.87
C VAL A 61 3.33 4.40 -33.58
N PHE A 62 3.82 4.95 -32.46
CA PHE A 62 3.49 6.31 -32.04
C PHE A 62 4.46 7.37 -32.55
N PHE A 63 5.71 7.00 -32.85
CA PHE A 63 6.76 7.93 -33.29
C PHE A 63 7.54 7.39 -34.51
N PRO A 64 6.86 7.06 -35.62
CA PRO A 64 7.48 6.40 -36.78
C PRO A 64 8.65 7.19 -37.40
N ASP A 65 8.59 8.53 -37.39
CA ASP A 65 9.56 9.41 -38.05
C ASP A 65 10.52 10.12 -37.08
N SER A 66 10.57 9.70 -35.81
CA SER A 66 11.40 10.34 -34.78
C SER A 66 12.67 9.53 -34.51
N GLU A 67 13.84 10.17 -34.63
CA GLU A 67 15.11 9.59 -34.15
C GLU A 67 15.12 9.34 -32.63
N TYR A 68 14.23 10.01 -31.89
CA TYR A 68 14.09 9.90 -30.44
C TYR A 68 12.84 9.10 -30.00
N ALA A 69 12.24 8.32 -30.89
CA ALA A 69 11.01 7.57 -30.66
C ALA A 69 11.03 6.77 -29.34
N ILE A 70 12.09 6.01 -29.10
CA ILE A 70 12.25 5.19 -27.89
C ILE A 70 12.40 6.06 -26.63
N VAL A 71 13.07 7.20 -26.74
CA VAL A 71 13.25 8.15 -25.63
C VAL A 71 11.91 8.74 -25.21
N PHE A 72 11.04 9.08 -26.16
CA PHE A 72 9.70 9.58 -25.86
C PHE A 72 8.81 8.52 -25.20
N VAL A 73 8.91 7.25 -25.62
CA VAL A 73 8.19 6.15 -24.95
C VAL A 73 8.68 5.97 -23.51
N PHE A 74 9.99 5.98 -23.28
CA PHE A 74 10.55 5.92 -21.92
C PHE A 74 10.24 7.17 -21.09
N LEU A 75 10.12 8.34 -21.71
CA LEU A 75 9.69 9.56 -21.03
C LEU A 75 8.23 9.44 -20.57
N GLY A 76 7.35 8.91 -21.41
CA GLY A 76 5.98 8.56 -21.03
C GLY A 76 5.95 7.60 -19.85
N TYR A 77 6.79 6.56 -19.89
CA TYR A 77 6.95 5.63 -18.76
C TYR A 77 7.47 6.30 -17.49
N ALA A 78 8.41 7.24 -17.61
CA ALA A 78 8.93 8.00 -16.47
C ALA A 78 7.84 8.87 -15.82
N ILE A 79 6.92 9.45 -16.61
CA ILE A 79 5.77 10.19 -16.06
C ILE A 79 4.87 9.26 -15.22
N SER A 80 4.69 8.00 -15.66
CA SER A 80 3.93 6.99 -14.92
C SER A 80 4.48 6.73 -13.51
N PHE A 81 5.80 6.88 -13.29
CA PHE A 81 6.39 6.75 -11.96
C PHE A 81 5.94 7.81 -10.97
N PHE A 82 5.49 8.98 -11.43
CA PHE A 82 4.91 10.01 -10.55
C PHE A 82 3.42 9.76 -10.31
N LEU A 83 2.72 9.21 -11.31
CA LEU A 83 1.31 8.84 -11.18
C LEU A 83 1.10 7.72 -10.14
N ARG A 84 2.06 6.78 -10.00
CA ARG A 84 2.00 5.70 -8.99
C ARG A 84 1.92 6.18 -7.53
N PRO A 85 2.88 6.96 -7.00
CA PRO A 85 2.80 7.48 -5.63
C PRO A 85 1.59 8.40 -5.47
N LEU A 86 1.21 9.16 -6.49
CA LEU A 86 0.01 10.00 -6.43
C LEU A 86 -1.26 9.14 -6.28
N GLY A 87 -1.39 8.07 -7.08
CA GLY A 87 -2.47 7.11 -6.96
C GLY A 87 -2.49 6.38 -5.62
N ALA A 88 -1.31 6.05 -5.07
CA ALA A 88 -1.17 5.44 -3.76
C ALA A 88 -1.61 6.37 -2.62
N VAL A 89 -1.29 7.67 -2.68
CA VAL A 89 -1.75 8.66 -1.69
C VAL A 89 -3.26 8.82 -1.76
N VAL A 90 -3.82 8.97 -2.96
CA VAL A 90 -5.28 9.13 -3.14
C VAL A 90 -6.02 7.87 -2.68
N CYS A 91 -5.60 6.68 -3.13
CA CYS A 91 -6.21 5.42 -2.73
C CYS A 91 -5.98 5.10 -1.24
N GLY A 92 -4.85 5.51 -0.67
CA GLY A 92 -4.57 5.41 0.76
C GLY A 92 -5.55 6.26 1.58
N TYR A 93 -5.71 7.53 1.21
CA TYR A 93 -6.67 8.43 1.84
C TYR A 93 -8.12 7.92 1.69
N LEU A 94 -8.49 7.42 0.50
CA LEU A 94 -9.80 6.82 0.26
C LEU A 94 -9.99 5.52 1.06
N GLY A 95 -8.93 4.71 1.19
CA GLY A 95 -8.87 3.49 1.99
C GLY A 95 -9.15 3.71 3.47
N ASP A 96 -8.55 4.75 4.04
CA ASP A 96 -8.71 5.11 5.45
C ASP A 96 -10.10 5.69 5.73
N ARG A 97 -10.72 6.38 4.75
CA ARG A 97 -12.01 7.06 4.95
C ARG A 97 -13.25 6.22 4.58
N ILE A 98 -13.18 5.41 3.52
CA ILE A 98 -14.33 4.66 2.96
C ILE A 98 -14.29 3.17 3.33
N GLY A 99 -13.13 2.67 3.78
CA GLY A 99 -12.91 1.29 4.20
C GLY A 99 -12.23 0.45 3.12
N ARG A 100 -11.18 -0.28 3.54
CA ARG A 100 -10.26 -1.08 2.71
C ARG A 100 -10.91 -2.00 1.67
N GLN A 101 -12.11 -2.52 1.94
CA GLN A 101 -12.83 -3.42 1.02
C GLN A 101 -13.46 -2.68 -0.17
N ARG A 102 -13.95 -1.46 0.05
CA ARG A 102 -14.59 -0.64 -1.00
C ARG A 102 -13.56 0.00 -1.91
N THR A 103 -12.42 0.41 -1.36
CA THR A 103 -11.29 0.91 -2.14
C THR A 103 -10.73 -0.15 -3.07
N LEU A 104 -10.61 -1.41 -2.61
CA LEU A 104 -10.20 -2.51 -3.47
C LEU A 104 -11.19 -2.75 -4.62
N ALA A 105 -12.49 -2.74 -4.34
CA ALA A 105 -13.51 -2.88 -5.39
C ALA A 105 -13.46 -1.70 -6.39
N PHE A 106 -13.20 -0.48 -5.91
CA PHE A 106 -13.09 0.70 -6.74
C PHE A 106 -11.88 0.62 -7.68
N VAL A 107 -10.71 0.23 -7.18
CA VAL A 107 -9.50 0.05 -8.01
C VAL A 107 -9.72 -1.03 -9.07
N ILE A 108 -10.34 -2.16 -8.71
CA ILE A 108 -10.64 -3.23 -9.67
C ILE A 108 -11.61 -2.73 -10.75
N LEU A 109 -12.67 -2.01 -10.37
CA LEU A 109 -13.60 -1.41 -11.34
C LEU A 109 -12.91 -0.39 -12.26
N LEU A 110 -11.98 0.40 -11.73
CA LEU A 110 -11.27 1.42 -12.49
C LEU A 110 -10.33 0.79 -13.54
N ILE A 111 -9.63 -0.30 -13.16
CA ILE A 111 -8.77 -1.04 -14.09
C ILE A 111 -9.59 -1.87 -15.10
N SER A 112 -10.74 -2.43 -14.69
CA SER A 112 -11.60 -3.22 -15.59
C SER A 112 -12.50 -2.39 -16.51
N ALA A 113 -12.76 -1.12 -16.18
CA ALA A 113 -13.55 -0.21 -17.01
C ALA A 113 -12.71 0.61 -18.00
N ALA A 114 -11.38 0.60 -17.85
CA ALA A 114 -10.41 1.17 -18.79
C ALA A 114 -10.06 0.14 -19.87
#